data_AF-A0A2M7YAY1-F1
#
_entry.id   AF-A0A2M7YAY1-F1
#
_cell.length_a   1.000
_cell.length_b   1.000
_cell.length_c   1.000
_cell.angle_alpha   90.00
_cell.angle_beta   90.00
_cell.angle_gamma   90.00
#
_symmetry.space_group_name_H-M   'P 1'
#
loop_
_entity.id
_entity.type
_entity.pdbx_description
1 polymer ?
#
loop_
_entity_poly.entity_id
_entity_poly.type
_entity_poly.pdbx_seq_one_letter_code
_entity_poly.pdbx_strand_id
1 'polypeptide(L)'
;LDPALSFQDGCSSLPVMKTRALAGGKAWRVQLAGATSHKAALAAFRRLKKRHPALADETAVVWRNPHRRTGAFAVLVLRDSRMEASRLCARIRASGGAC
;
A
#
# COMPACT_ATOMS: atom_id res chain seq x y z
N LEU A 1 -5.34 28.70 12.89
CA LEU A 1 -4.44 28.42 14.03
C LEU A 1 -4.79 29.43 15.11
N ASP A 2 -4.86 29.01 16.37
CA ASP A 2 -5.18 29.92 17.47
C ASP A 2 -4.14 31.06 17.50
N PRO A 3 -4.55 32.33 17.37
CA PRO A 3 -3.63 33.46 17.36
C PRO A 3 -2.93 33.69 18.71
N ALA A 4 -3.41 33.08 19.80
CA ALA A 4 -2.78 33.15 21.12
C ALA A 4 -1.65 32.12 21.32
N LEU A 5 -1.52 31.13 20.43
CA LEU A 5 -0.51 30.07 20.53
C LEU A 5 0.65 30.32 19.56
N SER A 6 1.83 29.79 19.92
CA SER A 6 2.94 29.72 18.95
C SER A 6 2.55 28.84 17.76
N PHE A 7 3.20 29.02 16.62
CA PHE A 7 2.92 28.22 15.43
C PHE A 7 3.04 26.70 15.71
N GLN A 8 4.08 26.28 16.43
CA GLN A 8 4.29 24.87 16.81
C GLN A 8 3.18 24.34 17.72
N ASP A 9 2.76 25.10 18.73
CA ASP A 9 1.71 24.69 19.68
C ASP A 9 0.32 24.66 19.01
N GLY A 10 0.07 25.66 18.16
CA GLY A 10 -1.11 25.70 17.31
C GLY A 10 -1.15 24.51 16.35
N CYS A 11 -0.02 24.15 15.73
CA CYS A 11 0.06 23.01 14.81
C CYS A 11 -0.19 21.67 15.53
N SER A 12 0.29 21.53 16.77
CA SER A 12 0.17 20.31 17.57
C SER A 12 -1.22 20.11 18.17
N SER A 13 -1.95 21.21 18.39
CA SER A 13 -3.33 21.21 18.91
C SER A 13 -4.40 21.05 17.81
N LEU A 14 -4.01 21.12 16.53
CA LEU A 14 -4.94 20.85 15.44
C LEU A 14 -5.49 19.42 15.57
N PRO A 15 -6.81 19.21 15.40
CA PRO A 15 -7.40 17.89 15.38
C PRO A 15 -6.79 17.11 14.21
N VAL A 16 -5.86 16.21 14.51
CA VAL A 16 -5.25 15.35 13.52
C VAL A 16 -6.35 14.41 13.01
N MET A 17 -6.86 14.66 11.81
CA MET A 17 -7.64 13.64 11.11
C MET A 17 -6.73 12.42 11.00
N LYS A 18 -7.12 11.30 11.63
CA LYS A 18 -6.41 10.03 11.47
C LYS A 18 -6.23 9.78 9.99
N THR A 19 -5.00 9.91 9.51
CA THR A 19 -4.71 9.67 8.10
C THR A 19 -5.12 8.23 7.80
N ARG A 20 -5.84 8.03 6.69
CA ARG A 20 -6.18 6.67 6.22
C ARG A 20 -4.98 6.01 5.52
N ALA A 21 -3.79 6.58 5.67
CA ALA A 21 -2.54 5.99 5.22
C ALA A 21 -2.29 4.66 5.93
N LEU A 22 -1.65 3.74 5.22
CA LEU A 22 -1.27 2.45 5.77
C LEU A 22 -0.28 2.65 6.93
N ALA A 23 -0.50 1.93 8.02
CA ALA A 23 0.40 1.94 9.15
C ALA A 23 1.80 1.46 8.73
N GLY A 24 2.85 2.12 9.20
CA GLY A 24 4.25 1.71 8.97
C GLY A 24 5.14 2.72 8.26
N GLY A 25 4.68 3.93 7.93
CA GLY A 25 5.53 5.04 7.46
C GLY A 25 6.18 4.86 6.08
N LYS A 26 6.07 3.68 5.47
CA LYS A 26 6.57 3.38 4.13
C LYS A 26 5.76 4.16 3.09
N ALA A 27 6.36 5.21 2.52
CA ALA A 27 5.69 6.12 1.60
C ALA A 27 5.31 5.46 0.27
N TRP A 28 6.00 4.37 -0.11
CA TRP A 28 5.86 3.74 -1.42
C TRP A 28 5.19 2.38 -1.33
N ARG A 29 4.30 2.13 -2.28
CA ARG A 29 3.50 0.89 -2.36
C ARG A 29 3.49 0.36 -3.78
N VAL A 30 3.62 -0.95 -3.89
CA VAL A 30 3.52 -1.71 -5.13
C VAL A 30 2.21 -2.47 -5.11
N GLN A 31 1.31 -2.19 -6.06
CA GLN A 31 0.02 -2.89 -6.16
C GLN A 31 0.15 -4.10 -7.09
N LEU A 32 -0.09 -5.28 -6.54
CA LEU A 32 0.09 -6.56 -7.23
C LEU A 32 -1.21 -7.16 -7.77
N ALA A 33 -2.32 -6.92 -7.08
CA ALA A 33 -3.63 -7.43 -7.47
C ALA A 33 -4.75 -6.55 -6.89
N GLY A 34 -5.91 -6.57 -7.54
CA GLY A 34 -7.15 -5.98 -7.05
C GLY A 34 -8.28 -7.01 -7.06
N ALA A 35 -9.21 -6.93 -6.10
CA ALA A 35 -10.39 -7.78 -6.05
C ALA A 35 -11.57 -7.09 -5.35
N THR A 36 -12.78 -7.60 -5.54
CA THR A 36 -14.00 -7.09 -4.90
C THR A 36 -14.21 -7.60 -3.47
N SER A 37 -13.49 -8.66 -3.05
CA SER A 37 -13.53 -9.20 -1.70
C SER A 37 -12.15 -9.50 -1.14
N HIS A 38 -12.01 -9.46 0.19
CA HIS A 38 -10.76 -9.77 0.88
C HIS A 38 -10.25 -11.18 0.56
N LYS A 39 -11.15 -12.17 0.56
CA LYS A 39 -10.83 -13.58 0.22
C LYS A 39 -10.31 -13.70 -1.22
N ALA A 40 -10.93 -12.99 -2.17
CA ALA A 40 -10.49 -13.00 -3.56
C ALA A 40 -9.12 -12.32 -3.74
N ALA A 41 -8.84 -11.23 -3.02
CA ALA A 41 -7.54 -10.57 -3.02
C ALA A 41 -6.43 -11.50 -2.52
N LEU A 42 -6.65 -12.18 -1.39
CA LEU A 42 -5.70 -13.18 -0.87
C LEU A 42 -5.49 -14.34 -1.83
N ALA A 43 -6.55 -14.86 -2.45
CA ALA A 43 -6.44 -15.92 -3.44
C ALA A 43 -5.65 -15.48 -4.68
N ALA A 44 -5.86 -14.25 -5.16
CA ALA A 44 -5.10 -13.67 -6.26
C ALA A 44 -3.62 -13.55 -5.91
N PHE A 45 -3.28 -13.07 -4.70
CA PHE A 45 -1.91 -12.98 -4.24
C PHE A 45 -1.23 -14.34 -4.15
N ARG A 46 -1.88 -15.36 -3.59
CA ARG A 46 -1.32 -16.72 -3.52
C ARG A 46 -0.99 -17.28 -4.91
N ARG A 47 -1.87 -17.06 -5.89
CA ARG A 47 -1.62 -17.48 -7.28
C ARG A 47 -0.44 -16.72 -7.89
N LEU A 48 -0.35 -15.42 -7.64
CA LEU A 48 0.76 -14.59 -8.13
C LEU A 48 2.10 -15.04 -7.50
N LYS A 49 2.12 -15.28 -6.19
CA LYS A 49 3.29 -15.76 -5.44
C LYS A 49 3.78 -17.13 -5.93
N LYS A 50 2.88 -18.02 -6.35
CA LYS A 50 3.25 -19.31 -6.97
C LYS A 50 3.88 -19.16 -8.35
N ARG A 51 3.50 -18.14 -9.13
CA ARG A 51 3.99 -17.95 -10.51
C ARG A 51 5.24 -17.09 -10.59
N HIS A 52 5.44 -16.17 -9.65
CA HIS A 52 6.54 -15.22 -9.67
C HIS A 52 7.42 -15.42 -8.43
N PRO A 53 8.55 -16.13 -8.55
CA PRO A 53 9.47 -16.37 -7.43
C PRO A 53 9.97 -15.09 -6.75
N ALA A 54 10.01 -13.97 -7.48
CA ALA A 54 10.33 -12.65 -6.93
C ALA A 54 9.39 -12.17 -5.80
N LEU A 55 8.26 -12.85 -5.58
CA LEU A 55 7.29 -12.59 -4.52
C LEU A 55 7.34 -13.61 -3.37
N ALA A 56 8.24 -14.61 -3.43
CA ALA A 56 8.30 -15.72 -2.48
C ALA A 56 8.51 -15.25 -1.03
N ASP A 57 9.36 -14.25 -0.82
CA ASP A 57 9.67 -13.70 0.51
C ASP A 57 8.93 -12.39 0.80
N GLU A 58 8.10 -11.94 -0.13
CA GLU A 58 7.38 -10.68 0.02
C GLU A 58 6.19 -10.83 0.97
N THR A 59 6.11 -9.90 1.92
CA THR A 59 4.96 -9.72 2.80
C THR A 59 4.02 -8.70 2.17
N ALA A 60 2.81 -9.14 1.84
CA ALA A 60 1.79 -8.27 1.28
C ALA A 60 0.76 -7.85 2.32
N VAL A 61 0.31 -6.61 2.20
CA VAL A 61 -0.79 -6.01 2.94
C VAL A 61 -2.02 -6.01 2.04
N VAL A 62 -3.15 -6.51 2.55
CA VAL A 62 -4.44 -6.36 1.86
C VAL A 62 -5.12 -5.11 2.39
N TRP A 63 -5.32 -4.14 1.52
CA TRP A 63 -5.91 -2.85 1.86
C TRP A 63 -7.25 -2.67 1.15
N ARG A 64 -8.29 -2.33 1.90
CA ARG A 64 -9.59 -1.94 1.32
C ARG A 64 -9.53 -0.47 0.95
N ASN A 65 -9.66 -0.15 -0.33
CA ASN A 65 -9.65 1.23 -0.79
C ASN A 65 -10.95 1.93 -0.36
N PRO A 66 -10.91 2.92 0.56
CA PRO A 66 -12.11 3.57 1.06
C PRO A 66 -12.67 4.61 0.09
N HIS A 67 -11.93 4.97 -0.97
CA HIS A 67 -12.34 5.98 -1.96
C HIS A 67 -13.00 5.36 -3.19
N ARG A 68 -12.85 4.05 -3.41
CA ARG A 68 -13.53 3.34 -4.51
C ARG A 68 -14.95 3.01 -4.06
N ARG A 69 -15.97 3.41 -4.84
CA ARG A 69 -17.39 3.13 -4.56
C ARG A 69 -17.69 1.64 -4.38
N THR A 70 -16.90 0.78 -5.00
CA THR A 70 -17.01 -0.68 -4.93
C THR A 70 -16.30 -1.29 -3.70
N GLY A 71 -15.55 -0.51 -2.93
CA GLY A 71 -14.79 -1.01 -1.78
C GLY A 71 -13.73 -2.05 -2.16
N ALA A 72 -13.12 -1.91 -3.35
CA ALA A 72 -12.15 -2.86 -3.88
C ALA A 72 -10.95 -3.02 -2.94
N PHE A 73 -10.53 -4.27 -2.76
CA PHE A 73 -9.34 -4.67 -2.04
C PHE A 73 -8.14 -4.66 -2.98
N ALA A 74 -7.03 -4.11 -2.52
CA ALA A 74 -5.75 -4.11 -3.21
C ALA A 74 -4.74 -4.92 -2.39
N VAL A 75 -3.94 -5.72 -3.07
CA VAL A 75 -2.79 -6.42 -2.49
C VAL A 75 -1.57 -5.56 -2.75
N LEU A 76 -0.92 -5.12 -1.67
CA LEU A 76 0.14 -4.13 -1.70
C LEU A 76 1.41 -4.67 -1.05
N VAL A 77 2.57 -4.36 -1.60
CA VAL A 77 3.85 -4.54 -0.93
C VAL A 77 4.42 -3.15 -0.61
N LEU A 78 4.80 -2.94 0.65
CA LEU A 78 5.29 -1.64 1.14
C LEU A 78 6.81 -1.52 1.01
N ARG A 79 7.29 -0.34 0.66
CA ARG A 79 8.71 0.00 0.47
C ARG A 79 9.06 1.37 1.00
N ASP A 80 10.31 1.49 1.42
CA ASP A 80 10.81 2.72 2.06
C ASP A 80 11.12 3.80 1.00
N SER A 81 11.47 3.38 -0.23
CA SER A 81 11.77 4.30 -1.32
C SER A 81 11.06 3.95 -2.64
N ARG A 82 10.91 4.97 -3.50
CA ARG A 82 10.43 4.82 -4.87
C ARG A 82 11.28 3.83 -5.65
N MET A 83 12.60 3.93 -5.49
CA MET A 83 13.56 3.09 -6.19
C MET A 83 13.39 1.61 -5.85
N GLU A 84 13.20 1.27 -4.57
CA GLU A 84 12.91 -0.12 -4.17
C GLU A 84 11.59 -0.64 -4.75
N ALA A 85 10.55 0.18 -4.73
CA ALA A 85 9.26 -0.15 -5.34
C ALA A 85 9.41 -0.40 -6.86
N SER A 86 10.15 0.47 -7.55
CA SER A 86 10.43 0.32 -8.98
C SER A 86 11.26 -0.93 -9.30
N ARG A 87 12.27 -1.25 -8.47
CA ARG A 87 13.07 -2.48 -8.62
C ARG A 87 12.22 -3.73 -8.44
N LEU A 88 11.30 -3.75 -7.48
CA LEU A 88 10.36 -4.87 -7.31
C LEU A 88 9.47 -5.00 -8.55
N CYS A 89 8.86 -3.91 -9.01
CA CYS A 89 8.05 -3.94 -10.24
C CYS A 89 8.84 -4.42 -11.45
N ALA A 90 10.10 -4.01 -11.61
CA ALA A 90 10.94 -4.47 -12.71
C ALA A 90 11.17 -5.99 -12.67
N ARG A 91 11.47 -6.56 -11.50
CA ARG A 91 11.61 -8.03 -11.35
C ARG A 91 10.33 -8.77 -11.67
N ILE A 92 9.19 -8.26 -11.23
CA ILE A 92 7.88 -8.87 -11.50
C ILE A 92 7.60 -8.84 -13.01
N ARG A 93 7.77 -7.69 -13.66
CA ARG A 93 7.58 -7.54 -15.11
C ARG A 93 8.54 -8.40 -15.93
N ALA A 94 9.80 -8.53 -15.51
CA ALA A 94 10.77 -9.42 -16.14
C ALA A 94 10.33 -10.90 -16.14
N SER A 95 9.53 -11.30 -15.15
CA SER A 95 8.90 -12.63 -15.09
C SER A 95 7.48 -12.68 -15.69
N GLY A 96 7.09 -11.67 -16.49
CA GLY A 96 5.79 -11.59 -17.15
C GLY A 96 4.62 -11.17 -16.24
N GLY A 97 4.91 -10.68 -15.04
CA GLY A 97 3.89 -10.24 -14.08
C GLY A 97 3.48 -8.77 -14.25
N ALA A 98 2.32 -8.41 -13.70
CA ALA A 98 1.82 -7.04 -13.69
C ALA A 98 2.18 -6.29 -12.39
N CYS A 99 2.54 -5.03 -12.58
CA CYS A 99 2.92 -4.03 -11.60
C CYS A 99 2.77 -2.67 -12.30
#